data_AF-A0A1N6XKE9-F1
#
_entry.id   AF-A0A1N6XKE9-F1
#
_cell.length_a   1.000
_cell.length_b   1.000
_cell.length_c   1.000
_cell.angle_alpha   90.00
_cell.angle_beta   90.00
_cell.angle_gamma   90.00
#
_symmetry.space_group_name_H-M   'P 1'
#
loop_
_entity.id
_entity.type
_entity.pdbx_description
1 polymer ?
#
loop_
_entity_poly.entity_id
_entity_poly.type
_entity_poly.pdbx_seq_one_letter_code
_entity_poly.pdbx_strand_id
1 'polypeptide(L)'
;MKKVLLLILFLSIQQALLAQDIIVKVSGEEIPARVQEITLHDVLYQHPDSSQGVIWRLPKTEVFMVKFENGTKEVFEQHLADSLASMAQGMTPEQLYELGKADAKHYYKGNGAMWGSAASSMVMFPIGLAGSVVIGATAPKVKPERVSDISLLAEQDYLRGYQEQAARKKRGKALAGVGIGAGIQIGLLILILTSMPVMP
;
A
#
# COMPACT_ATOMS: atom_id res chain seq x y z
N MET A 1 14.14 6.11 49.63
CA MET A 1 12.68 5.85 49.82
C MET A 1 11.80 6.91 49.16
N LYS A 2 11.99 8.23 49.41
CA LYS A 2 11.19 9.31 48.77
C LYS A 2 11.19 9.31 47.22
N LYS A 3 12.32 8.98 46.58
CA LYS A 3 12.43 8.89 45.11
C LYS A 3 11.67 7.71 44.49
N VAL A 4 11.60 6.60 45.22
CA VAL A 4 10.84 5.40 44.80
C VAL A 4 9.34 5.66 44.93
N LEU A 5 8.92 6.37 45.98
CA LEU A 5 7.52 6.81 46.15
C LEU A 5 7.07 7.72 45.00
N LEU A 6 7.91 8.68 44.58
CA LEU A 6 7.61 9.54 43.43
C LEU A 6 7.54 8.78 42.11
N LEU A 7 8.39 7.76 41.92
CA LEU A 7 8.35 6.89 40.73
C LEU A 7 7.06 6.06 40.68
N ILE A 8 6.65 5.49 41.81
CA ILE A 8 5.39 4.73 41.91
C ILE A 8 4.20 5.65 41.66
N LEU A 9 4.19 6.85 42.25
CA LEU A 9 3.13 7.84 42.02
C LEU A 9 3.04 8.27 40.55
N PHE A 10 4.19 8.44 39.87
CA PHE A 10 4.23 8.78 38.45
C PHE A 10 3.73 7.64 37.54
N LEU A 11 4.04 6.37 37.88
CA LEU A 11 3.52 5.21 37.15
C LEU A 11 2.00 5.04 37.32
N SER A 12 1.45 5.37 38.49
CA SER A 12 0.01 5.27 38.75
C SER A 12 -0.83 6.27 37.95
N ILE A 13 -0.28 7.45 37.62
CA ILE A 13 -0.98 8.49 36.85
C ILE A 13 -1.15 8.09 35.37
N GLN A 14 -0.31 7.19 34.84
CA GLN A 14 -0.38 6.77 33.44
C GLN A 14 -1.57 5.85 33.12
N GLN A 15 -2.25 5.29 34.13
CA GLN A 15 -3.41 4.42 33.92
C GLN A 15 -4.73 5.20 33.68
N ALA A 16 -4.70 6.54 33.69
CA ALA A 16 -5.90 7.37 33.59
C ALA A 16 -6.23 7.87 32.17
N LEU A 17 -5.44 7.52 31.16
CA LEU A 17 -5.73 7.86 29.76
C LEU A 17 -6.31 6.63 29.06
N LEU A 18 -7.59 6.37 29.32
CA LEU A 18 -8.40 5.49 28.48
C LEU A 18 -8.62 6.27 27.19
N ALA A 19 -7.93 5.88 26.12
CA ALA A 19 -8.18 6.48 24.82
C ALA A 19 -9.55 5.97 24.36
N GLN A 20 -10.46 6.88 24.06
CA GLN A 20 -11.78 6.51 23.56
C GLN A 20 -11.68 6.20 22.07
N ASP A 21 -12.66 5.48 21.55
CA ASP A 21 -12.81 5.36 20.11
C ASP A 21 -13.21 6.74 19.54
N ILE A 22 -12.88 6.96 18.27
CA ILE A 22 -13.25 8.17 17.54
C ILE A 22 -13.97 7.74 16.27
N ILE A 23 -15.22 8.17 16.15
CA ILE A 23 -16.00 8.00 14.94
C ILE A 23 -15.81 9.25 14.10
N VAL A 24 -15.22 9.10 12.91
CA VAL A 24 -15.07 10.18 11.95
C VAL A 24 -16.24 10.10 10.98
N LYS A 25 -17.07 11.14 10.94
CA LYS A 25 -18.16 11.27 9.96
C LYS A 25 -17.62 11.64 8.59
N VAL A 26 -18.42 11.41 7.55
CA VAL A 26 -18.10 11.85 6.17
C VAL A 26 -17.99 13.38 6.07
N SER A 27 -18.69 14.12 6.93
CA SER A 27 -18.55 15.58 7.04
C SER A 27 -17.20 16.04 7.58
N GLY A 28 -16.36 15.12 8.10
CA GLY A 28 -15.14 15.44 8.83
C GLY A 28 -15.34 15.73 10.32
N GLU A 29 -16.58 15.63 10.82
CA GLU A 29 -16.88 15.73 12.25
C GLU A 29 -16.33 14.51 13.00
N GLU A 30 -15.60 14.75 14.08
CA GLU A 30 -15.08 13.69 14.95
C GLU A 30 -15.95 13.58 16.20
N ILE A 31 -16.54 12.40 16.40
CA ILE A 31 -17.36 12.10 17.56
C ILE A 31 -16.55 11.18 18.48
N PRO A 32 -16.14 11.65 19.67
CA PRO A 32 -15.57 10.76 20.67
C PRO A 32 -16.66 9.80 21.14
N ALA A 33 -16.34 8.51 21.14
CA ALA A 33 -17.33 7.47 21.33
C ALA A 33 -16.71 6.21 21.95
N ARG A 34 -17.55 5.36 22.51
CA ARG A 34 -17.22 3.96 22.75
C ARG A 34 -18.06 3.10 21.84
N VAL A 35 -17.44 2.44 20.86
CA VAL A 35 -18.15 1.62 19.88
C VAL A 35 -18.53 0.29 20.54
N GLN A 36 -19.81 -0.04 20.52
CA GLN A 36 -20.35 -1.26 21.11
C GLN A 36 -20.46 -2.37 20.06
N GLU A 37 -21.03 -2.03 18.90
CA GLU A 37 -21.25 -2.98 17.81
C GLU A 37 -21.27 -2.25 16.47
N ILE A 38 -20.71 -2.89 15.45
CA ILE A 38 -20.79 -2.44 14.06
C ILE A 38 -21.64 -3.46 13.31
N THR A 39 -22.88 -3.07 12.99
CA THR A 39 -23.81 -3.92 12.23
C THR A 39 -23.63 -3.74 10.73
N LEU A 40 -24.46 -4.39 9.92
CA LEU A 40 -24.45 -4.21 8.46
C LEU A 40 -24.80 -2.77 8.03
N HIS A 41 -25.65 -2.07 8.80
CA HIS A 41 -26.21 -0.77 8.39
C HIS A 41 -25.82 0.36 9.35
N ASP A 42 -25.63 0.06 10.64
CA ASP A 42 -25.43 1.06 11.68
C ASP A 42 -24.19 0.76 12.54
N VAL A 43 -23.56 1.83 13.02
CA VAL A 43 -22.57 1.82 14.11
C VAL A 43 -23.29 2.19 15.40
N LEU A 44 -23.28 1.28 16.37
CA LEU A 44 -23.84 1.49 17.71
C LEU A 44 -22.72 1.97 18.63
N TYR A 45 -22.94 3.11 19.27
CA TYR A 45 -21.92 3.74 20.11
C TYR A 45 -22.51 4.43 21.34
N GLN A 46 -21.66 4.64 22.35
CA GLN A 46 -22.00 5.43 23.53
C GLN A 46 -21.20 6.73 23.52
N HIS A 47 -21.87 7.86 23.68
CA HIS A 47 -21.22 9.17 23.78
C HIS A 47 -20.64 9.37 25.20
N PRO A 48 -19.44 9.95 25.38
CA PRO A 48 -18.85 10.16 26.70
C PRO A 48 -19.72 10.97 27.65
N ASP A 49 -20.43 11.98 27.12
CA ASP A 49 -21.32 12.82 27.92
C ASP A 49 -22.70 12.19 28.20
N SER A 50 -22.98 11.02 27.63
CA SER A 50 -24.26 10.33 27.88
C SER A 50 -24.23 9.55 29.18
N SER A 51 -25.33 9.61 29.94
CA SER A 51 -25.49 8.80 31.15
C SER A 51 -25.26 7.31 30.83
N GLN A 52 -24.60 6.59 31.73
CA GLN A 52 -24.27 5.17 31.56
C GLN A 52 -25.50 4.37 31.09
N GLY A 53 -25.50 3.93 29.83
CA GLY A 53 -26.53 3.06 29.26
C GLY A 53 -27.21 3.55 27.98
N VAL A 54 -27.06 4.82 27.56
CA VAL A 54 -27.66 5.28 26.30
C VAL A 54 -26.80 4.86 25.11
N ILE A 55 -27.35 3.99 24.27
CA ILE A 55 -26.72 3.55 23.01
C ILE A 55 -27.31 4.36 21.87
N TRP A 56 -26.44 5.10 21.18
CA TRP A 56 -26.76 5.85 19.97
C TRP A 56 -26.53 4.97 18.74
N ARG A 57 -27.32 5.22 17.69
CA ARG A 57 -27.17 4.59 16.38
C ARG A 57 -26.78 5.65 15.37
N LEU A 58 -25.70 5.37 14.65
CA LEU A 58 -25.26 6.20 13.53
C LEU A 58 -25.22 5.35 12.27
N PRO A 59 -25.93 5.73 11.19
CA PRO A 59 -25.88 5.00 9.94
C PRO A 59 -24.44 4.90 9.42
N LYS A 60 -24.03 3.73 8.93
CA LYS A 60 -22.73 3.57 8.23
C LYS A 60 -22.59 4.51 7.05
N THR A 61 -23.70 4.89 6.43
CA THR A 61 -23.78 5.92 5.38
C THR A 61 -23.43 7.33 5.88
N GLU A 62 -23.17 7.55 7.16
CA GLU A 62 -22.65 8.81 7.68
C GLU A 62 -21.25 8.68 8.30
N VAL A 63 -20.72 7.46 8.39
CA VAL A 63 -19.42 7.18 9.02
C VAL A 63 -18.36 6.92 7.97
N PHE A 64 -17.30 7.72 7.99
CA PHE A 64 -16.14 7.52 7.13
C PHE A 64 -15.22 6.44 7.68
N MET A 65 -14.88 6.54 8.97
CA MET A 65 -13.95 5.62 9.63
C MET A 65 -14.20 5.60 11.14
N VAL A 66 -13.97 4.44 11.76
CA VAL A 66 -13.82 4.31 13.21
C VAL A 66 -12.34 4.11 13.53
N LYS A 67 -11.80 4.93 14.43
CA LYS A 67 -10.47 4.74 15.02
C LYS A 67 -10.66 4.21 16.43
N PHE A 68 -10.23 2.98 16.68
CA PHE A 68 -10.38 2.33 17.97
C PHE A 68 -9.30 2.77 18.97
N GLU A 69 -9.57 2.57 20.27
CA GLU A 69 -8.64 2.79 21.39
C GLU A 69 -7.26 2.16 21.14
N ASN A 70 -7.23 0.94 20.59
CA ASN A 70 -6.01 0.19 20.31
C ASN A 70 -5.21 0.73 19.10
N GLY A 71 -5.68 1.79 18.45
CA GLY A 71 -5.07 2.42 17.28
C GLY A 71 -5.40 1.77 15.95
N THR A 72 -6.14 0.65 15.94
CA THR A 72 -6.68 0.06 14.71
C THR A 72 -7.77 0.95 14.11
N LYS A 73 -8.00 0.80 12.81
CA LYS A 73 -8.95 1.63 12.05
C LYS A 73 -9.80 0.75 11.17
N GLU A 74 -11.10 1.01 11.15
CA GLU A 74 -12.05 0.40 10.21
C GLU A 74 -12.61 1.50 9.33
N VAL A 75 -12.37 1.40 8.02
CA VAL A 75 -12.80 2.38 7.01
C VAL A 75 -13.99 1.78 6.27
N PHE A 76 -15.08 2.54 6.13
CA PHE A 76 -16.28 2.06 5.47
C PHE A 76 -16.25 2.40 3.97
N GLU A 77 -16.11 1.35 3.14
CA GLU A 77 -15.85 1.48 1.69
C GLU A 77 -16.98 2.14 0.89
N GLN A 78 -18.23 2.14 1.37
CA GLN A 78 -19.37 2.76 0.68
C GLN A 78 -19.15 4.26 0.42
N HIS A 79 -18.45 4.97 1.31
CA HIS A 79 -18.08 6.38 1.07
C HIS A 79 -16.84 6.57 0.25
N LEU A 80 -15.95 5.57 0.21
CA LEU A 80 -14.84 5.60 -0.72
C LEU A 80 -15.44 5.66 -2.13
N ALA A 81 -16.29 4.72 -2.53
CA ALA A 81 -16.82 4.70 -3.90
C ALA A 81 -17.52 6.02 -4.32
N ASP A 82 -18.37 6.61 -3.47
CA ASP A 82 -19.14 7.82 -3.82
C ASP A 82 -18.31 9.12 -3.79
N SER A 83 -17.40 9.28 -2.83
CA SER A 83 -16.49 10.46 -2.76
C SER A 83 -15.42 10.44 -3.84
N LEU A 84 -14.97 9.24 -4.19
CA LEU A 84 -13.96 9.04 -5.22
C LEU A 84 -14.54 9.14 -6.63
N ALA A 85 -15.76 8.63 -6.85
CA ALA A 85 -16.52 8.85 -8.06
C ALA A 85 -16.68 10.36 -8.31
N SER A 86 -17.10 11.12 -7.30
CA SER A 86 -17.30 12.57 -7.41
C SER A 86 -16.01 13.39 -7.61
N MET A 87 -14.84 12.87 -7.20
CA MET A 87 -13.53 13.45 -7.55
C MET A 87 -13.09 13.13 -8.99
N ALA A 88 -13.38 11.92 -9.49
CA ALA A 88 -13.07 11.52 -10.86
C ALA A 88 -13.98 12.22 -11.89
N GLN A 89 -15.25 12.46 -11.54
CA GLN A 89 -16.25 13.10 -12.40
C GLN A 89 -16.00 14.58 -12.69
N GLY A 90 -15.02 15.20 -12.03
CA GLY A 90 -14.56 16.56 -12.30
C GLY A 90 -13.23 16.67 -13.05
N MET A 91 -12.51 15.57 -13.28
CA MET A 91 -11.19 15.60 -13.92
C MET A 91 -11.29 15.41 -15.43
N THR A 92 -10.43 16.12 -16.18
CA THR A 92 -10.31 15.89 -17.61
C THR A 92 -9.62 14.55 -17.89
N PRO A 93 -9.84 13.93 -19.06
CA PRO A 93 -9.11 12.73 -19.48
C PRO A 93 -7.59 12.83 -19.34
N GLU A 94 -7.03 13.99 -19.67
CA GLU A 94 -5.59 14.27 -19.55
C GLU A 94 -5.13 14.29 -18.09
N GLN A 95 -5.93 14.86 -17.18
CA GLN A 95 -5.61 14.89 -15.76
C GLN A 95 -5.64 13.49 -15.16
N LEU A 96 -6.64 12.68 -15.52
CA LEU A 96 -6.71 11.28 -15.12
C LEU A 96 -5.50 10.48 -15.61
N TYR A 97 -5.11 10.70 -16.87
CA TYR A 97 -3.94 10.08 -17.46
C TYR A 97 -2.63 10.45 -16.73
N GLU A 98 -2.41 11.73 -16.43
CA GLU A 98 -1.23 12.17 -15.69
C GLU A 98 -1.26 11.71 -14.22
N LEU A 99 -2.43 11.64 -13.59
CA LEU A 99 -2.60 11.05 -12.27
C LEU A 99 -2.20 9.57 -12.27
N GLY A 100 -2.64 8.80 -13.27
CA GLY A 100 -2.24 7.40 -13.46
C GLY A 100 -0.73 7.23 -13.57
N LYS A 101 -0.06 8.11 -14.33
CA LYS A 101 1.42 8.12 -14.43
C LYS A 101 2.09 8.45 -13.10
N ALA A 102 1.57 9.43 -12.36
CA ALA A 102 2.09 9.79 -11.04
C ALA A 102 1.97 8.63 -10.05
N ASP A 103 0.82 7.97 -10.00
CA ASP A 103 0.57 6.81 -9.16
C ASP A 103 1.47 5.63 -9.51
N ALA A 104 1.59 5.29 -10.80
CA ALA A 104 2.50 4.24 -11.23
C ALA A 104 3.94 4.52 -10.80
N LYS A 105 4.38 5.79 -10.80
CA LYS A 105 5.71 6.16 -10.30
C LYS A 105 5.87 5.82 -8.82
N HIS A 106 4.86 6.08 -8.00
CA HIS A 106 4.90 5.86 -6.55
C HIS A 106 4.71 4.38 -6.17
N TYR A 107 3.67 3.75 -6.69
CA TYR A 107 3.19 2.44 -6.23
C TYR A 107 3.75 1.25 -7.01
N TYR A 108 4.08 1.38 -8.29
CA TYR A 108 4.64 0.27 -9.06
C TYR A 108 6.11 0.00 -8.67
N LYS A 109 6.39 -1.19 -8.10
CA LYS A 109 7.76 -1.54 -7.67
C LYS A 109 8.59 -2.25 -8.74
N GLY A 110 8.01 -3.19 -9.49
CA GLY A 110 8.69 -3.91 -10.57
C GLY A 110 9.77 -4.92 -10.14
N ASN A 111 9.88 -5.26 -8.84
CA ASN A 111 10.95 -6.13 -8.32
C ASN A 111 10.97 -7.53 -8.96
N GLY A 112 9.80 -8.10 -9.27
CA GLY A 112 9.73 -9.41 -9.92
C GLY A 112 10.33 -9.42 -11.32
N ALA A 113 10.19 -8.33 -12.09
CA ALA A 113 10.80 -8.22 -13.42
C ALA A 113 12.33 -8.16 -13.33
N MET A 114 12.86 -7.48 -12.32
CA MET A 114 14.30 -7.40 -12.06
C MET A 114 14.89 -8.77 -11.72
N TRP A 115 14.36 -9.43 -10.70
CA TRP A 115 14.91 -10.72 -10.26
C TRP A 115 14.63 -11.86 -11.25
N GLY A 116 13.49 -11.84 -11.93
CA GLY A 116 13.21 -12.79 -13.01
C GLY A 116 14.18 -12.65 -14.18
N SER A 117 14.52 -11.41 -14.58
CA SER A 117 15.49 -11.17 -15.65
C SER A 117 16.92 -11.53 -15.22
N ALA A 118 17.27 -11.31 -13.95
CA ALA A 118 18.55 -11.75 -13.40
C ALA A 118 18.69 -13.27 -13.45
N ALA A 119 17.69 -14.01 -12.96
CA ALA A 119 17.68 -15.47 -13.03
C ALA A 119 17.73 -15.99 -14.47
N SER A 120 16.93 -15.41 -15.37
CA SER A 120 16.94 -15.77 -16.80
C SER A 120 18.33 -15.59 -17.42
N SER A 121 19.01 -14.48 -17.11
CA SER A 121 20.32 -14.14 -17.68
C SER A 121 21.45 -15.02 -17.14
N MET A 122 21.27 -15.68 -15.98
CA MET A 122 22.25 -16.60 -15.39
C MET A 122 22.26 -17.99 -16.04
N VAL A 123 21.16 -18.44 -16.66
CA VAL A 123 21.07 -19.81 -17.19
C VAL A 123 22.13 -20.07 -18.26
N MET A 124 22.27 -19.15 -19.22
CA MET A 124 23.32 -19.23 -20.25
C MET A 124 23.39 -17.91 -21.02
N PHE A 125 24.37 -17.06 -20.79
CA PHE A 125 24.55 -15.87 -21.63
C PHE A 125 25.09 -16.27 -23.02
N PRO A 126 24.55 -15.77 -24.15
CA PRO A 126 23.45 -14.79 -24.29
C PRO A 126 22.04 -15.39 -24.42
N ILE A 127 21.89 -16.71 -24.53
CA ILE A 127 20.61 -17.40 -24.78
C ILE A 127 19.54 -17.07 -23.72
N GLY A 128 19.95 -16.96 -22.46
CA GLY A 128 19.13 -16.60 -21.31
C GLY A 128 18.57 -15.17 -21.35
N LEU A 129 19.01 -14.31 -22.26
CA LEU A 129 18.45 -12.97 -22.43
C LEU A 129 17.06 -12.97 -23.06
N ALA A 130 16.69 -14.02 -23.81
CA ALA A 130 15.37 -14.13 -24.42
C ALA A 130 14.25 -14.06 -23.37
N GLY A 131 14.44 -14.72 -22.22
CA GLY A 131 13.48 -14.65 -21.11
C GLY A 131 13.36 -13.23 -20.52
N SER A 132 14.46 -12.50 -20.40
CA SER A 132 14.47 -11.10 -19.94
C SER A 132 13.70 -10.16 -20.87
N VAL A 133 13.77 -10.38 -22.19
CA VAL A 133 12.99 -9.61 -23.18
C VAL A 133 11.50 -9.87 -23.00
N VAL A 134 11.08 -11.14 -22.87
CA VAL A 134 9.68 -11.50 -22.63
C VAL A 134 9.18 -10.91 -21.31
N ILE A 135 9.98 -10.99 -20.24
CA ILE A 135 9.64 -10.37 -18.94
C ILE A 135 9.42 -8.87 -19.08
N GLY A 136 10.26 -8.17 -19.85
CA GLY A 136 10.11 -6.73 -20.12
C GLY A 136 8.91 -6.36 -20.98
N ALA A 137 8.53 -7.22 -21.94
CA ALA A 137 7.45 -7.00 -22.90
C ALA A 137 6.05 -7.33 -22.35
N THR A 138 5.96 -8.24 -21.37
CA THR A 138 4.66 -8.59 -20.76
C THR A 138 4.02 -7.39 -20.07
N ALA A 139 2.70 -7.27 -20.20
CA ALA A 139 1.95 -6.18 -19.57
C ALA A 139 2.16 -6.16 -18.04
N PRO A 140 2.30 -4.97 -17.42
CA PRO A 140 2.36 -4.85 -15.96
C PRO A 140 0.99 -5.17 -15.35
N LYS A 141 0.96 -6.03 -14.33
CA LYS A 141 -0.26 -6.29 -13.56
C LYS A 141 -0.48 -5.13 -12.58
N VAL A 142 -1.63 -4.47 -12.68
CA VAL A 142 -2.09 -3.47 -11.71
C VAL A 142 -2.70 -4.19 -10.51
N LYS A 143 -2.36 -3.76 -9.29
CA LYS A 143 -2.89 -4.34 -8.06
C LYS A 143 -3.80 -3.31 -7.39
N PRO A 144 -5.04 -3.67 -7.01
CA PRO A 144 -5.96 -2.77 -6.32
C PRO A 144 -5.37 -2.20 -5.02
N GLU A 145 -4.58 -2.99 -4.29
CA GLU A 145 -3.94 -2.52 -3.05
C GLU A 145 -2.76 -1.53 -3.28
N ARG A 146 -2.46 -1.16 -4.53
CA ARG A 146 -1.30 -0.34 -4.91
C ARG A 146 -1.67 0.78 -5.88
N VAL A 147 -2.81 1.41 -5.60
CA VAL A 147 -3.25 2.65 -6.24
C VAL A 147 -3.71 3.62 -5.15
N SER A 148 -3.71 4.92 -5.46
CA SER A 148 -4.22 5.93 -4.53
C SER A 148 -5.70 5.71 -4.23
N ASP A 149 -6.42 5.24 -5.25
CA ASP A 149 -7.84 4.97 -5.21
C ASP A 149 -8.18 3.83 -6.20
N ILE A 150 -8.96 2.86 -5.71
CA ILE A 150 -9.43 1.69 -6.44
C ILE A 150 -10.47 2.06 -7.52
N SER A 151 -11.30 3.08 -7.29
CA SER A 151 -12.32 3.54 -8.23
C SER A 151 -11.71 4.05 -9.53
N LEU A 152 -10.51 4.65 -9.48
CA LEU A 152 -9.75 5.09 -10.64
C LEU A 152 -9.38 3.93 -11.59
N LEU A 153 -9.39 2.69 -11.09
CA LEU A 153 -9.19 1.51 -11.94
C LEU A 153 -10.37 1.25 -12.89
N ALA A 154 -11.54 1.84 -12.64
CA ALA A 154 -12.65 1.83 -13.60
C ALA A 154 -12.43 2.83 -14.75
N GLU A 155 -11.62 3.86 -14.53
CA GLU A 155 -11.37 4.92 -15.51
C GLU A 155 -10.30 4.53 -16.52
N GLN A 156 -10.67 4.56 -17.81
CA GLN A 156 -9.82 4.07 -18.88
C GLN A 156 -8.55 4.93 -19.08
N ASP A 157 -8.68 6.25 -18.98
CA ASP A 157 -7.56 7.18 -19.18
C ASP A 157 -6.53 7.08 -18.06
N TYR A 158 -6.99 6.94 -16.81
CA TYR A 158 -6.12 6.66 -15.67
C TYR A 158 -5.35 5.35 -15.87
N LEU A 159 -6.06 4.26 -16.21
CA LEU A 159 -5.43 2.96 -16.43
C LEU A 159 -4.37 3.02 -17.54
N ARG A 160 -4.65 3.73 -18.62
CA ARG A 160 -3.71 3.91 -19.74
C ARG A 160 -2.41 4.58 -19.27
N GLY A 161 -2.51 5.69 -18.53
CA GLY A 161 -1.35 6.38 -17.97
C GLY A 161 -0.57 5.55 -16.97
N TYR A 162 -1.27 4.84 -16.08
CA TYR A 162 -0.64 3.94 -15.11
C TYR A 162 0.13 2.82 -15.80
N GLN A 163 -0.50 2.13 -16.75
CA GLN A 163 0.10 0.99 -17.45
C GLN A 163 1.31 1.42 -18.29
N GLU A 164 1.24 2.56 -18.98
CA GLU A 164 2.36 3.05 -19.79
C GLU A 164 3.59 3.33 -18.92
N GLN A 165 3.40 4.05 -17.82
CA GLN A 165 4.48 4.38 -16.90
C GLN A 165 5.01 3.14 -16.17
N ALA A 166 4.12 2.23 -15.76
CA ALA A 166 4.50 0.96 -15.15
C ALA A 166 5.29 0.08 -16.12
N ALA A 167 4.92 0.02 -17.39
CA ALA A 167 5.64 -0.74 -18.42
C ALA A 167 7.04 -0.16 -18.67
N ARG A 168 7.18 1.18 -18.67
CA ARG A 168 8.51 1.83 -18.75
C ARG A 168 9.39 1.46 -17.55
N LYS A 169 8.83 1.53 -16.33
CA LYS A 169 9.56 1.17 -15.10
C LYS A 169 9.90 -0.32 -15.05
N LYS A 170 9.01 -1.19 -15.52
CA LYS A 170 9.21 -2.64 -15.63
C LYS A 170 10.37 -2.98 -16.57
N ARG A 171 10.41 -2.38 -17.77
CA ARG A 171 11.50 -2.56 -18.73
C ARG A 171 12.85 -2.12 -18.15
N GLY A 172 12.89 -0.97 -17.47
CA GLY A 172 14.10 -0.52 -16.76
C GLY A 172 14.55 -1.49 -15.67
N LYS A 173 13.61 -2.04 -14.88
CA LYS A 173 13.89 -3.05 -13.86
C LYS A 173 14.39 -4.37 -14.46
N ALA A 174 13.79 -4.83 -15.56
CA ALA A 174 14.22 -6.02 -16.29
C ALA A 174 15.66 -5.85 -16.82
N LEU A 175 15.98 -4.70 -17.42
CA LEU A 175 17.33 -4.38 -17.87
C LEU A 175 18.35 -4.36 -16.72
N ALA A 176 18.00 -3.78 -15.58
CA ALA A 176 18.85 -3.84 -14.39
C ALA A 176 19.09 -5.30 -13.93
N GLY A 177 18.05 -6.14 -14.01
CA GLY A 177 18.14 -7.57 -13.75
C GLY A 177 19.13 -8.28 -14.66
N VAL A 178 19.12 -7.98 -15.96
CA VAL A 178 20.11 -8.51 -16.92
C VAL A 178 21.54 -8.19 -16.48
N GLY A 179 21.80 -6.95 -16.09
CA GLY A 179 23.12 -6.53 -15.60
C GLY A 179 23.57 -7.28 -14.34
N ILE A 180 22.65 -7.48 -13.39
CA ILE A 180 22.91 -8.28 -12.18
C ILE A 180 23.27 -9.73 -12.56
N GLY A 181 22.45 -10.37 -13.40
CA GLY A 181 22.67 -11.75 -13.81
C GLY A 181 24.00 -11.94 -14.55
N ALA A 182 24.35 -11.01 -15.45
CA ALA A 182 25.64 -11.02 -16.15
C ALA A 182 26.82 -10.87 -15.18
N GLY A 183 26.73 -9.95 -14.21
CA GLY A 183 27.76 -9.75 -13.20
C GLY A 183 28.02 -11.00 -12.34
N ILE A 184 26.94 -11.68 -11.92
CA ILE A 184 27.04 -12.95 -11.18
C ILE A 184 27.72 -14.02 -12.04
N GLN A 185 27.31 -14.18 -13.30
CA GLN A 185 27.88 -15.18 -14.20
C GLN A 185 29.37 -14.96 -14.45
N ILE A 186 29.79 -13.71 -14.67
CA ILE A 186 31.20 -13.35 -14.83
C ILE A 186 31.98 -13.65 -13.55
N GLY A 187 31.45 -13.29 -12.38
CA GLY A 187 32.08 -13.59 -11.09
C GLY A 187 32.27 -15.09 -10.86
N LEU A 188 31.27 -15.91 -11.21
CA LEU A 188 31.36 -17.37 -11.14
C LEU A 188 32.43 -17.92 -12.08
N LEU A 189 32.50 -17.42 -13.31
CA LEU A 189 33.52 -17.83 -14.28
C LEU A 189 34.93 -17.50 -13.79
N ILE A 190 35.15 -16.31 -13.23
CA ILE A 190 36.44 -15.92 -12.64
C ILE A 190 36.80 -16.85 -11.48
N LEU A 191 35.85 -17.12 -10.57
CA LEU A 191 36.08 -18.03 -9.45
C LEU A 191 36.50 -19.43 -9.93
N ILE A 192 35.79 -19.97 -10.93
CA ILE A 192 36.12 -21.27 -11.53
C ILE A 192 37.53 -21.24 -12.13
N LEU A 193 37.85 -20.21 -12.92
CA LEU A 193 39.18 -20.06 -13.54
C LEU A 193 40.30 -19.96 -12.50
N THR A 194 40.08 -19.26 -11.38
CA THR A 194 41.07 -19.12 -10.31
C THR A 194 41.22 -20.36 -9.42
N SER A 195 40.24 -21.26 -9.42
CA SER A 195 40.26 -22.49 -8.62
C SER A 195 40.77 -23.71 -9.40
N MET A 196 40.97 -23.60 -10.72
CA MET A 196 41.60 -24.66 -11.50
C MET A 196 43.10 -24.72 -11.17
N PRO A 197 43.65 -25.91 -10.79
CA PRO A 197 45.07 -26.04 -10.55
C PRO A 197 45.83 -25.76 -11.86
N VAL A 198 46.91 -24.99 -11.77
CA VAL A 198 47.82 -24.76 -12.90
C VAL A 198 48.42 -26.10 -13.27
N MET A 199 48.03 -26.63 -14.43
CA MET A 199 48.61 -27.87 -14.96
C MET A 199 50.09 -27.58 -15.29
N PRO A 200 51.06 -28.34 -14.74
CA PRO A 200 52.49 -28.10 -14.91
C PRO A 200 52.96 -28.36 -16.36
#